data_AF-A0A1B8J7X7-F1
#
_entry.id   AF-A0A1B8J7X7-F1
#
_cell.length_a   1.000
_cell.length_b   1.000
_cell.length_c   1.000
_cell.angle_alpha   90.00
_cell.angle_beta   90.00
_cell.angle_gamma   90.00
#
_symmetry.space_group_name_H-M   'P 1'
#
loop_
_entity.id
_entity.type
_entity.pdbx_description
1 polymer ?
#
loop_
_entity_poly.entity_id
_entity_poly.type
_entity_poly.pdbx_seq_one_letter_code
_entity_poly.pdbx_strand_id
1 'polypeptide(L)' 'MTHDICVIISCYNEEHTILQVIDEVSAVLPQAHIAVFDNNSTDSSKSLVLGRIQMLANSANIDGGGAHTKAS' A
#
# COMPACT_ATOMS: atom_id res chain seq x y z
N MET A 1 -18.00 -15.43 9.97
CA MET A 1 -16.62 -15.86 9.67
C MET A 1 -15.97 -14.74 8.86
N THR A 2 -14.92 -14.13 9.38
CA THR A 2 -14.05 -13.22 8.61
C THR A 2 -12.92 -14.07 8.03
N HIS A 3 -12.64 -13.90 6.74
CA HIS A 3 -11.53 -14.59 6.07
C HIS A 3 -10.37 -13.62 5.92
N ASP A 4 -9.19 -14.05 6.34
CA ASP A 4 -7.96 -13.29 6.11
C ASP A 4 -7.49 -13.54 4.68
N ILE A 5 -7.43 -12.48 3.89
CA ILE A 5 -7.03 -12.53 2.48
C ILE A 5 -5.60 -11.99 2.38
N CYS A 6 -4.72 -12.75 1.73
CA CYS A 6 -3.37 -12.31 1.40
C CYS A 6 -3.21 -12.30 -0.13
N VAL A 7 -2.73 -11.18 -0.66
CA VAL A 7 -2.45 -10.97 -2.08
C VAL A 7 -0.93 -10.90 -2.27
N ILE A 8 -0.40 -11.87 -3.00
CA ILE A 8 1.02 -11.93 -3.35
C ILE A 8 1.19 -11.47 -4.79
N ILE A 9 2.01 -10.45 -5.02
CA ILE A 9 2.27 -9.86 -6.33
C ILE A 9 3.74 -10.06 -6.67
N SER A 10 4.05 -10.75 -7.76
CA SER A 10 5.41 -10.78 -8.30
C SER A 10 5.67 -9.49 -9.08
N CYS A 11 6.85 -8.89 -8.93
CA CYS A 11 7.24 -7.68 -9.64
C CYS A 11 8.61 -7.85 -10.30
N TYR A 12 8.72 -7.59 -11.61
CA TYR A 12 9.97 -7.56 -12.36
C TYR A 12 10.04 -6.34 -13.28
N ASN A 13 10.76 -5.31 -12.85
CA ASN A 13 10.95 -4.06 -13.60
C ASN A 13 9.64 -3.37 -14.05
N GLU A 14 8.67 -3.26 -13.13
CA GLU A 14 7.30 -2.80 -13.41
C GLU A 14 6.95 -1.54 -12.59
N GLU A 15 7.90 -0.61 -12.42
CA GLU A 15 7.78 0.59 -11.57
C GLU A 15 6.39 1.25 -11.56
N HIS A 16 5.78 1.44 -12.73
CA HIS A 16 4.50 2.13 -12.86
C HIS A 16 3.32 1.20 -12.60
N THR A 17 3.37 -0.01 -13.16
CA THR A 17 2.29 -1.00 -13.05
C THR A 17 2.14 -1.52 -11.63
N ILE A 18 3.24 -1.77 -10.91
CA ILE A 18 3.17 -2.32 -9.55
C ILE A 18 2.47 -1.37 -8.58
N LEU A 19 2.65 -0.05 -8.73
CA LEU A 19 1.97 0.94 -7.92
C LEU A 19 0.46 0.94 -8.17
N GLN A 20 0.05 0.88 -9.44
CA GLN A 20 -1.35 0.80 -9.81
C GLN A 20 -2.01 -0.47 -9.25
N VAL A 21 -1.35 -1.62 -9.35
CA VAL A 21 -1.88 -2.88 -8.80
C VAL A 21 -2.06 -2.78 -7.28
N ILE A 22 -1.09 -2.22 -6.55
CA ILE A 22 -1.21 -2.01 -5.09
C ILE A 22 -2.40 -1.10 -4.77
N ASP A 23 -2.59 -0.01 -5.51
CA ASP A 23 -3.69 0.93 -5.31
C ASP A 23 -5.06 0.28 -5.56
N GLU A 24 -5.20 -0.43 -6.67
CA GLU A 24 -6.44 -1.10 -7.04
C GLU A 24 -6.80 -2.22 -6.06
N VAL A 25 -5.83 -3.04 -5.66
CA VAL A 25 -6.04 -4.09 -4.65
C VAL A 25 -6.44 -3.48 -3.31
N SER A 26 -5.76 -2.40 -2.88
CA SER A 26 -6.08 -1.72 -1.61
C SER A 26 -7.47 -1.07 -1.65
N ALA A 27 -7.91 -0.57 -2.80
CA ALA A 27 -9.23 0.03 -2.96
C ALA A 27 -10.36 -1.02 -2.96
N VAL A 28 -10.15 -2.18 -3.59
CA VAL A 28 -11.16 -3.24 -3.71
C VAL A 28 -11.18 -4.16 -2.48
N LEU A 29 -10.01 -4.41 -1.88
CA LEU A 29 -9.84 -5.28 -0.70
C LEU A 29 -9.05 -4.55 0.41
N PRO A 30 -9.65 -3.55 1.08
CA PRO A 30 -8.93 -2.74 2.09
C PRO A 30 -8.37 -3.55 3.27
N GLN A 31 -8.99 -4.69 3.59
CA GLN A 31 -8.55 -5.58 4.66
C GLN A 31 -7.49 -6.62 4.24
N ALA A 32 -7.12 -6.68 2.96
CA ALA A 32 -6.16 -7.68 2.49
C ALA A 32 -4.73 -7.34 2.88
N HIS A 33 -3.94 -8.37 3.22
CA HIS A 33 -2.49 -8.23 3.35
C HIS A 33 -1.86 -8.27 1.95
N ILE A 34 -1.15 -7.21 1.57
CA ILE A 34 -0.44 -7.15 0.29
C ILE A 34 1.04 -7.43 0.51
N ALA A 35 1.58 -8.43 -0.19
CA ALA A 35 2.99 -8.76 -0.21
C ALA A 35 3.52 -8.68 -1.66
N VAL A 36 4.52 -7.85 -1.90
CA VAL A 36 5.20 -7.77 -3.20
C VAL A 36 6.50 -8.56 -3.12
N PHE A 37 6.64 -9.56 -3.99
CA PHE A 37 7.87 -10.29 -4.20
C PHE A 37 8.67 -9.63 -5.33
N ASP A 38 9.89 -9.20 -5.02
CA ASP A 38 10.83 -8.68 -6.01
C ASP A 38 11.46 -9.84 -6.80
N ASN A 39 11.09 -9.97 -8.07
CA ASN A 39 11.54 -11.03 -8.97
C ASN A 39 12.79 -10.59 -9.77
N ASN A 40 13.85 -10.21 -9.05
CA ASN A 40 15.11 -9.70 -9.61
C ASN A 40 14.97 -8.38 -10.38
N SER A 41 14.18 -7.43 -9.87
CA SER A 41 14.13 -6.10 -10.49
C SER A 41 15.50 -5.41 -10.37
N THR A 42 15.87 -4.68 -11.40
CA THR A 42 17.09 -3.87 -11.49
C THR A 42 16.79 -2.38 -11.53
N ASP A 43 15.51 -2.01 -11.55
CA ASP A 43 15.03 -0.64 -11.55
C ASP A 43 14.54 -0.22 -10.14
N SER A 44 13.78 0.87 -10.07
CA SER A 44 13.33 1.48 -8.82
C SER A 44 12.07 0.84 -8.24
N SER A 45 11.53 -0.25 -8.82
CA SER A 45 10.26 -0.88 -8.40
C SER A 45 10.22 -1.09 -6.88
N LYS A 46 11.29 -1.65 -6.31
CA LYS A 46 11.38 -1.91 -4.87
C LYS A 46 11.23 -0.65 -4.03
N SER A 47 11.94 0.42 -4.37
CA SER A 47 11.91 1.69 -3.64
C SER A 47 10.54 2.35 -3.73
N LEU A 48 9.92 2.30 -4.91
CA LEU A 48 8.58 2.85 -5.14
C LEU A 48 7.51 2.09 -4.32
N VAL A 49 7.57 0.75 -4.31
CA VAL A 49 6.66 -0.10 -3.52
C VAL A 49 6.78 0.21 -2.04
N LEU A 50 7.98 0.30 -1.49
CA LEU A 50 8.20 0.64 -0.08
C LEU A 50 7.63 2.02 0.26
N GLY A 51 7.88 3.02 -0.59
CA GLY A 51 7.31 4.35 -0.43
C GLY A 51 5.78 4.33 -0.43
N ARG A 52 5.16 3.57 -1.33
CA ARG A 52 3.70 3.45 -1.42
C ARG A 52 3.09 2.78 -0.20
N ILE A 53 3.65 1.65 0.25
CA ILE A 53 3.16 0.93 1.43
C ILE A 53 3.24 1.82 2.67
N GLN A 54 4.33 2.58 2.84
CA GLN A 54 4.46 3.53 3.95
C GLN A 54 3.39 4.63 3.91
N MET A 55 3.06 5.15 2.72
CA MET A 55 1.99 6.14 2.57
C MET A 55 0.62 5.57 2.94
N LEU A 56 0.29 4.36 2.48
CA LEU A 56 -0.98 3.72 2.78
C LEU A 56 -1.16 3.45 4.28
N ALA A 57 -0.10 3.00 4.96
CA ALA A 57 -0.12 2.80 6.41
C ALA A 57 -0.38 4.10 7.19
N ASN A 58 0.13 5.23 6.70
CA ASN A 58 -0.08 6.54 7.33
C ASN A 58 -1.49 7.07 7.12
N SER A 59 -2.10 6.83 5.96
CA SER A 59 -3.47 7.29 5.64
C SER A 59 -4.54 6.60 6.49
N ALA A 60 -4.35 5.33 6.86
CA ALA A 60 -5.26 4.60 7.75
C ALA A 60 -5.38 5.21 9.16
N ASN A 61 -4.46 6.10 9.55
CA ASN A 61 -4.41 6.70 10.89
C ASN A 61 -5.06 8.11 10.95
N ILE A 62 -5.59 8.63 9.84
CA ILE A 62 -6.12 10.02 9.77
C ILE A 62 -7.63 10.09 10.03
N ASP A 63 -8.34 8.97 10.04
CA ASP A 63 -9.80 8.93 10.23
C ASP A 63 -10.25 9.02 11.71
N GLY A 64 -9.35 9.41 12.62
CA GLY A 64 -9.62 9.49 14.06
C GLY A 64 -9.19 10.80 14.72
N GLY A 65 -10.04 11.84 14.62
CA GLY A 65 -10.03 12.96 15.58
C GLY A 65 -9.78 14.34 14.96
N GLY A 66 -10.86 15.12 14.80
CA GLY A 66 -10.76 16.56 14.58
C GLY A 66 -10.12 17.25 15.79
N ALA A 67 -8.88 17.70 15.65
CA ALA A 67 -8.25 18.62 16.58
C ALA A 67 -8.79 20.05 16.30
N HIS A 68 -9.88 20.42 16.96
CA HIS A 68 -10.22 21.82 17.16
C HIS A 68 -9.22 22.45 18.15
N THR A 69 -8.12 22.99 17.64
CA THR A 69 -7.27 23.89 18.43
C THR A 69 -7.91 25.27 18.43
N LYS A 70 -8.72 25.59 19.45
CA LYS A 70 -9.02 26.99 19.75
C LYS A 70 -7.77 27.60 20.37
N ALA A 71 -7.11 28.49 19.63
CA ALA A 71 -6.12 29.40 20.20
C ALA A 71 -6.84 30.30 21.21
N SER A 72 -6.31 30.34 22.43
CA SER A 72 -6.55 31.39 23.43
C SER A 72 -5.30 32.25 23.55
#